data_AF-A0A955ARL3-F1
#
_entry.id   AF-A0A955ARL3-F1
#
_cell.length_a   1.000
_cell.length_b   1.000
_cell.length_c   1.000
_cell.angle_alpha   90.00
_cell.angle_beta   90.00
_cell.angle_gamma   90.00
#
_symmetry.space_group_name_H-M   'P 1'
#
loop_
_entity.id
_entity.type
_entity.pdbx_description
1 polymer ?
#
loop_
_entity_poly.entity_id
_entity_poly.type
_entity_poly.pdbx_seq_one_letter_code
_entity_poly.pdbx_strand_id
1 'polypeptide(L)'
;MKSNSVFSVAVLLALAGSVFASLDINEVRIDESGIENNEYFELYANGMNVNLGDLTYLVIGDSSAGSGVIEEVVALPNITLNSGEYFLVAESSFNMGPTPDLVVSLNFEYDNVTHLVVRNFSGSLFQDLDTEADGGDGNLDITPWSEVIDAVSLLSSDDFGDKVYGAALGGVDVGGDGNFIPNHVYRSPDGGDFEIDDLFLVDDDTPGASNGAAAVPEPSAFLLLGLVGGVAGLGKWLRSRRQAAE
;
A
#
# COMPACT_ATOMS: atom_id res chain seq x y z
N MET A 1 -35.68 -13.75 -55.17
CA MET A 1 -35.05 -14.21 -53.90
C MET A 1 -34.36 -12.99 -53.31
N LYS A 2 -34.86 -12.48 -52.17
CA LYS A 2 -34.33 -11.30 -51.49
C LYS A 2 -33.18 -11.75 -50.58
N SER A 3 -31.97 -11.25 -50.82
CA SER A 3 -30.83 -11.38 -49.90
C SER A 3 -30.95 -10.23 -48.89
N ASN A 4 -31.17 -10.58 -47.62
CA ASN A 4 -31.14 -9.62 -46.53
C ASN A 4 -29.71 -9.56 -45.99
N SER A 5 -29.07 -8.40 -46.13
CA SER A 5 -27.84 -8.06 -45.45
C SER A 5 -28.07 -7.99 -43.94
N VAL A 6 -27.25 -8.70 -43.17
CA VAL A 6 -27.20 -8.56 -41.71
C VAL A 6 -25.97 -7.69 -41.41
N PHE A 7 -26.22 -6.44 -41.02
CA PHE A 7 -25.20 -5.58 -40.43
C PHE A 7 -25.05 -5.99 -38.95
N SER A 8 -23.95 -6.64 -38.60
CA SER A 8 -23.57 -6.86 -37.22
C SER A 8 -23.04 -5.56 -36.63
N VAL A 9 -23.80 -4.96 -35.71
CA VAL A 9 -23.31 -3.89 -34.84
C VAL A 9 -22.55 -4.56 -33.70
N ALA A 10 -21.23 -4.45 -33.69
CA ALA A 10 -20.44 -4.78 -32.51
C ALA A 10 -20.66 -3.69 -31.47
N VAL A 11 -21.31 -4.02 -30.36
CA VAL A 11 -21.36 -3.16 -29.18
C VAL A 11 -20.03 -3.33 -28.46
N LEU A 12 -19.18 -2.31 -28.52
CA LEU A 12 -17.98 -2.22 -27.71
C LEU A 12 -18.41 -1.81 -26.29
N LEU A 13 -18.48 -2.77 -25.38
CA LEU A 13 -18.70 -2.50 -23.96
C LEU A 13 -17.37 -2.03 -23.37
N ALA A 14 -17.21 -0.72 -23.20
CA ALA A 14 -16.11 -0.19 -22.40
C ALA A 14 -16.36 -0.57 -20.94
N LEU A 15 -15.57 -1.51 -20.42
CA LEU A 15 -15.41 -1.70 -18.98
C LEU A 15 -14.72 -0.44 -18.46
N ALA A 16 -15.50 0.53 -17.98
CA ALA A 16 -14.95 1.51 -17.06
C ALA A 16 -14.56 0.72 -15.81
N GLY A 17 -13.26 0.61 -15.54
CA GLY A 17 -12.78 0.15 -14.24
C GLY A 17 -13.44 1.02 -13.19
N SER A 18 -14.18 0.42 -12.26
CA SER A 18 -14.70 1.14 -11.12
C SER A 18 -13.50 1.67 -10.34
N VAL A 19 -13.26 2.99 -10.41
CA VAL A 19 -12.43 3.68 -9.42
C VAL A 19 -13.24 3.72 -8.13
N PHE A 20 -13.23 2.62 -7.39
CA PHE A 20 -13.68 2.68 -6.01
C PHE A 20 -12.67 3.55 -5.27
N ALA A 21 -13.16 4.46 -4.43
CA ALA A 21 -12.26 5.01 -3.43
C ALA A 21 -11.90 3.88 -2.50
N SER A 22 -10.60 3.61 -2.42
CA SER A 22 -10.05 2.72 -1.43
C SER A 22 -9.02 3.50 -0.62
N LEU A 23 -8.85 3.04 0.61
CA LEU A 23 -7.66 3.35 1.37
C LEU A 23 -6.82 2.09 1.27
N ASP A 24 -5.67 2.18 0.62
CA ASP A 24 -4.82 1.03 0.41
C ASP A 24 -3.74 1.01 1.49
N ILE A 25 -3.40 -0.19 1.97
CA ILE A 25 -2.11 -0.39 2.64
C ILE A 25 -1.07 -0.24 1.54
N ASN A 26 -0.28 0.83 1.62
CA ASN A 26 0.63 1.24 0.56
C ASN A 26 2.03 0.69 0.77
N GLU A 27 2.50 0.66 2.02
CA GLU A 27 3.84 0.24 2.37
C GLU A 27 3.85 -0.27 3.82
N VAL A 28 4.57 -1.36 4.08
CA VAL A 28 4.72 -1.95 5.42
C VAL A 28 6.16 -2.38 5.57
N ARG A 29 6.81 -1.96 6.66
CA ARG A 29 8.08 -2.53 7.15
C ARG A 29 7.86 -3.13 8.53
N ILE A 30 8.23 -4.39 8.68
CA ILE A 30 8.11 -5.15 9.94
C ILE A 30 9.46 -5.44 10.60
N ASP A 31 10.56 -5.32 9.86
CA ASP A 31 11.90 -5.68 10.35
C ASP A 31 12.97 -4.97 9.49
N GLU A 32 14.15 -4.77 10.05
CA GLU A 32 15.34 -4.24 9.39
C GLU A 32 16.62 -4.93 9.90
N SER A 33 17.79 -4.54 9.42
CA SER A 33 19.04 -5.05 10.00
C SER A 33 19.52 -4.18 11.15
N GLY A 34 19.64 -4.80 12.33
CA GLY A 34 20.49 -4.29 13.40
C GLY A 34 19.70 -3.78 14.59
N ILE A 35 19.43 -2.47 14.64
CA ILE A 35 18.56 -1.91 15.68
C ILE A 35 17.24 -1.58 14.99
N GLU A 36 16.23 -2.39 15.31
CA GLU A 36 14.85 -2.23 14.86
C GLU A 36 14.27 -0.94 15.43
N ASN A 37 14.32 0.13 14.63
CA ASN A 37 13.77 1.45 14.95
C ASN A 37 12.66 1.85 13.99
N ASN A 38 12.55 1.16 12.86
CA ASN A 38 11.84 1.67 11.69
C ASN A 38 10.73 0.73 11.22
N GLU A 39 10.00 0.11 12.14
CA GLU A 39 8.70 -0.49 11.84
C GLU A 39 7.69 0.60 11.54
N TYR A 40 6.94 0.41 10.44
CA TYR A 40 5.87 1.33 10.06
C TYR A 40 4.87 0.66 9.13
N PHE A 41 3.71 1.31 9.01
CA PHE A 41 2.82 1.12 7.89
C PHE A 41 2.39 2.47 7.33
N GLU A 42 2.14 2.50 6.04
CA GLU A 42 1.64 3.66 5.33
C GLU A 42 0.33 3.34 4.63
N LEU A 43 -0.63 4.26 4.75
CA LEU A 43 -1.90 4.19 4.04
C LEU A 43 -1.94 5.22 2.92
N TYR A 44 -2.53 4.87 1.78
CA TYR A 44 -2.69 5.76 0.63
C TYR A 44 -4.16 5.96 0.28
N ALA A 45 -4.59 7.23 0.20
CA ALA A 45 -5.96 7.58 -0.21
C ALA A 45 -6.11 7.51 -1.74
N ASN A 46 -6.45 6.34 -2.26
CA ASN A 46 -6.49 6.09 -3.69
C ASN A 46 -7.80 6.60 -4.33
N GLY A 47 -7.67 7.62 -5.18
CA GLY A 47 -8.74 8.07 -6.07
C GLY A 47 -9.75 9.05 -5.46
N MET A 48 -10.09 8.98 -4.17
CA MET A 48 -10.94 9.99 -3.49
C MET A 48 -10.51 10.30 -2.06
N ASN A 49 -11.15 11.30 -1.46
CA ASN A 49 -10.96 11.63 -0.06
C ASN A 49 -11.50 10.51 0.84
N VAL A 50 -10.73 10.14 1.86
CA VAL A 50 -11.09 9.08 2.82
C VAL A 50 -11.07 9.63 4.24
N ASN A 51 -12.14 9.41 5.01
CA ASN A 51 -12.14 9.67 6.45
C ASN A 51 -11.66 8.41 7.19
N LEU A 52 -10.71 8.58 8.12
CA LEU A 52 -10.10 7.46 8.84
C LEU A 52 -10.78 7.16 10.20
N GLY A 53 -11.72 8.00 10.64
CA GLY A 53 -12.22 8.00 12.02
C GLY A 53 -13.08 6.82 12.44
N ASP A 54 -13.49 5.98 11.49
CA ASP A 54 -14.18 4.70 11.74
C ASP A 54 -13.34 3.50 11.29
N LEU A 55 -12.05 3.71 11.01
CA LEU A 55 -11.12 2.69 10.55
C LEU A 55 -10.13 2.30 11.65
N THR A 56 -9.72 1.04 11.61
CA THR A 56 -8.72 0.46 12.51
C THR A 56 -7.75 -0.37 11.69
N TYR A 57 -6.46 -0.20 11.90
CA TYR A 57 -5.44 -1.10 11.40
C TYR A 57 -5.24 -2.23 12.40
N LEU A 58 -5.19 -3.47 11.90
CA LEU A 58 -5.02 -4.67 12.68
C LEU A 58 -3.85 -5.49 12.12
N VAL A 59 -3.26 -6.31 12.99
CA VAL A 59 -2.43 -7.45 12.60
C VAL A 59 -3.02 -8.70 13.20
N ILE A 60 -3.18 -9.74 12.37
CA ILE A 60 -3.60 -11.09 12.76
C ILE A 60 -2.42 -12.01 12.55
N GLY A 61 -1.98 -12.69 13.59
CA GLY A 61 -0.93 -13.70 13.54
C GLY A 61 -1.31 -14.92 14.35
N ASP A 62 -0.40 -15.38 15.20
CA ASP A 62 -0.49 -16.60 15.95
C ASP A 62 -0.59 -16.41 17.47
N SER A 63 -0.64 -17.55 18.16
CA SER A 63 -0.42 -17.62 19.60
C SER A 63 -0.12 -19.06 19.99
N SER A 64 0.18 -19.27 21.27
CA SER A 64 0.26 -20.63 21.85
C SER A 64 -1.01 -21.49 21.67
N ALA A 65 -2.15 -20.89 21.29
CA ALA A 65 -3.41 -21.57 21.04
C ALA A 65 -3.65 -21.89 19.55
N GLY A 66 -2.85 -21.37 18.62
CA GLY A 66 -3.07 -21.47 17.17
C GLY A 66 -3.06 -20.10 16.48
N SER A 67 -3.20 -20.11 15.15
CA SER A 67 -3.29 -18.91 14.30
C SER A 67 -4.64 -18.20 14.44
N GLY A 68 -4.74 -16.98 13.91
CA GLY A 68 -5.98 -16.21 13.86
C GLY A 68 -6.17 -15.27 15.05
N VAL A 69 -5.11 -14.97 15.79
CA VAL A 69 -5.16 -14.08 16.95
C VAL A 69 -4.83 -12.65 16.55
N ILE A 70 -5.60 -11.68 17.07
CA ILE A 70 -5.28 -10.26 16.90
C ILE A 70 -4.07 -9.88 17.76
N GLU A 71 -3.01 -9.38 17.13
CA GLU A 71 -1.73 -9.01 17.77
C GLU A 71 -1.47 -7.51 17.81
N GLU A 72 -2.10 -6.74 16.92
CA GLU A 72 -1.96 -5.28 16.87
C GLU A 72 -3.33 -4.64 16.62
N VAL A 73 -3.57 -3.51 17.28
CA VAL A 73 -4.81 -2.73 17.13
C VAL A 73 -4.48 -1.24 17.18
N VAL A 74 -4.44 -0.62 16.00
CA VAL A 74 -4.24 0.83 15.86
C VAL A 74 -5.52 1.49 15.36
N ALA A 75 -6.24 2.14 16.27
CA ALA A 75 -7.39 2.97 15.90
C ALA A 75 -6.90 4.23 15.15
N LEU A 76 -7.43 4.46 13.95
CA LEU A 76 -7.02 5.61 13.14
C LEU A 76 -7.74 6.89 13.58
N PRO A 77 -7.11 8.07 13.45
CA PRO A 77 -7.69 9.31 13.94
C PRO A 77 -8.86 9.77 13.07
N ASN A 78 -9.81 10.51 13.64
CA ASN A 78 -10.90 11.13 12.89
C ASN A 78 -10.44 12.35 12.08
N ILE A 79 -9.69 12.08 11.01
CA ILE A 79 -9.22 13.03 10.00
C ILE A 79 -9.67 12.55 8.62
N THR A 80 -9.57 13.43 7.62
CA THR A 80 -9.87 13.10 6.23
C THR A 80 -8.63 13.34 5.39
N LEU A 81 -8.13 12.28 4.75
CA LEU A 81 -7.11 12.35 3.72
C LEU A 81 -7.76 12.82 2.42
N ASN A 82 -7.09 13.70 1.68
CA ASN A 82 -7.44 13.99 0.30
C ASN A 82 -6.93 12.88 -0.62
N SER A 83 -7.56 12.73 -1.78
CA SER A 83 -7.06 11.83 -2.83
C SER A 83 -5.58 12.10 -3.13
N GLY A 84 -4.77 11.04 -3.08
CA GLY A 84 -3.33 11.08 -3.30
C GLY A 84 -2.48 11.41 -2.07
N GLU A 85 -3.07 11.59 -0.89
CA GLU A 85 -2.32 11.77 0.36
C GLU A 85 -1.96 10.42 1.00
N TYR A 86 -0.83 10.43 1.70
CA TYR A 86 -0.33 9.33 2.53
C TYR A 86 -0.67 9.58 3.99
N PHE A 87 -0.70 8.52 4.79
CA PHE A 87 -0.78 8.58 6.23
C PHE A 87 0.21 7.59 6.84
N LEU A 88 1.30 8.11 7.39
CA LEU A 88 2.41 7.33 7.92
C LEU A 88 2.23 7.08 9.41
N VAL A 89 2.26 5.80 9.80
CA VAL A 89 2.19 5.37 11.20
C VAL A 89 3.45 4.60 11.55
N ALA A 90 4.18 5.06 12.56
CA ALA A 90 5.45 4.44 12.95
C ALA A 90 5.73 4.62 14.44
N GLU A 91 6.82 4.00 14.89
CA GLU A 91 7.30 4.12 16.25
C GLU A 91 7.97 5.48 16.56
N SER A 92 8.14 5.78 17.85
CA SER A 92 8.83 7.02 18.27
C SER A 92 10.33 7.05 17.93
N SER A 93 10.92 5.89 17.65
CA SER A 93 12.29 5.64 17.20
C SER A 93 12.49 5.85 15.70
N PHE A 94 11.40 5.96 14.93
CA PHE A 94 11.40 6.04 13.47
C PHE A 94 12.27 7.20 12.96
N ASN A 95 13.14 6.90 12.01
CA ASN A 95 14.10 7.86 11.47
C ASN A 95 14.29 7.81 9.94
N MET A 96 13.46 7.05 9.22
CA MET A 96 13.62 6.77 7.78
C MET A 96 12.89 7.74 6.83
N GLY A 97 12.23 8.76 7.34
CA GLY A 97 11.43 9.64 6.49
C GLY A 97 10.95 10.92 7.18
N PRO A 98 9.79 11.47 6.77
CA PRO A 98 9.17 12.57 7.48
C PRO A 98 8.76 12.14 8.90
N THR A 99 8.35 13.11 9.70
CA THR A 99 7.71 12.80 10.98
C THR A 99 6.42 12.01 10.72
N PRO A 100 6.21 10.85 11.40
CA PRO A 100 4.98 10.09 11.27
C PRO A 100 3.74 10.94 11.60
N ASP A 101 2.66 10.74 10.85
CA ASP A 101 1.38 11.39 11.10
C ASP A 101 0.73 10.89 12.40
N LEU A 102 1.02 9.63 12.74
CA LEU A 102 0.67 9.01 14.01
C LEU A 102 1.86 8.24 14.57
N VAL A 103 2.23 8.56 15.81
CA VAL A 103 3.27 7.84 16.56
C VAL A 103 2.59 6.90 17.56
N VAL A 104 2.83 5.60 17.42
CA VAL A 104 2.34 4.54 18.30
C VAL A 104 3.49 3.61 18.68
N SER A 105 3.26 2.63 19.55
CA SER A 105 4.15 1.47 19.65
C SER A 105 3.58 0.43 18.69
N LEU A 106 4.42 -0.17 17.86
CA LEU A 106 4.04 -1.28 16.99
C LEU A 106 4.65 -2.55 17.58
N ASN A 107 3.90 -3.65 17.56
CA ASN A 107 4.41 -4.97 17.90
C ASN A 107 4.35 -5.85 16.65
N PHE A 108 5.02 -5.43 15.58
CA PHE A 108 5.11 -6.27 14.40
C PHE A 108 6.06 -7.42 14.67
N GLU A 109 5.64 -8.61 14.26
CA GLU A 109 6.39 -9.83 14.50
C GLU A 109 6.98 -10.30 13.18
N TYR A 110 8.22 -10.80 13.22
CA TYR A 110 8.82 -11.51 12.09
C TYR A 110 8.20 -12.92 12.02
N ASP A 111 6.91 -12.95 11.70
CA ASP A 111 6.08 -14.15 11.61
C ASP A 111 5.11 -14.11 10.40
N ASN A 112 4.42 -15.21 10.14
CA ASN A 112 3.32 -15.30 9.19
C ASN A 112 2.11 -14.50 9.70
N VAL A 113 2.04 -13.23 9.30
CA VAL A 113 1.00 -12.31 9.76
C VAL A 113 0.16 -11.75 8.63
N THR A 114 -1.04 -11.28 8.97
CA THR A 114 -1.96 -10.58 8.08
C THR A 114 -2.20 -9.17 8.59
N HIS A 115 -1.75 -8.18 7.83
CA HIS A 115 -2.05 -6.78 8.03
C HIS A 115 -3.36 -6.43 7.34
N LEU A 116 -4.24 -5.66 7.99
CA LEU A 116 -5.51 -5.26 7.42
C LEU A 116 -6.03 -3.96 7.98
N VAL A 117 -6.77 -3.21 7.16
CA VAL A 117 -7.57 -2.07 7.60
C VAL A 117 -9.02 -2.47 7.57
N VAL A 118 -9.74 -2.26 8.67
CA VAL A 118 -11.16 -2.62 8.80
C VAL A 118 -12.00 -1.44 9.25
N ARG A 119 -13.30 -1.46 8.95
CA ARG A 119 -14.28 -0.46 9.37
C ARG A 119 -15.11 -0.93 10.56
N ASN A 120 -15.40 -0.02 11.49
CA ASN A 120 -16.23 -0.22 12.67
C ASN A 120 -15.78 -1.43 13.52
N PHE A 121 -14.47 -1.53 13.78
CA PHE A 121 -13.93 -2.59 14.63
C PHE A 121 -14.56 -2.58 16.03
N SER A 122 -14.97 -3.75 16.51
CA SER A 122 -15.56 -3.97 17.84
C SER A 122 -14.89 -5.08 18.63
N GLY A 123 -13.79 -5.63 18.14
CA GLY A 123 -13.03 -6.70 18.78
C GLY A 123 -12.05 -6.17 19.83
N SER A 124 -11.08 -6.99 20.19
CA SER A 124 -10.01 -6.61 21.10
C SER A 124 -8.68 -7.28 20.74
N LEU A 125 -7.59 -6.68 21.18
CA LEU A 125 -6.26 -7.32 21.19
C LEU A 125 -6.33 -8.70 21.87
N PHE A 126 -5.59 -9.67 21.33
CA PHE A 126 -5.55 -11.08 21.72
C PHE A 126 -6.86 -11.86 21.54
N GLN A 127 -7.83 -11.31 20.80
CA GLN A 127 -9.01 -12.07 20.43
C GLN A 127 -8.64 -13.09 19.36
N ASP A 128 -8.94 -14.35 19.64
CA ASP A 128 -8.89 -15.46 18.68
C ASP A 128 -10.09 -15.38 17.73
N LEU A 129 -9.79 -15.30 16.43
CA LEU A 129 -10.75 -15.15 15.33
C LEU A 129 -10.93 -16.44 14.52
N ASP A 130 -9.99 -17.39 14.58
CA ASP A 130 -9.99 -18.69 13.89
C ASP A 130 -10.02 -19.77 14.95
N THR A 131 -11.18 -19.95 15.56
CA THR A 131 -11.26 -20.63 16.83
C THR A 131 -11.05 -22.13 16.64
N GLU A 132 -10.36 -22.76 17.59
CA GLU A 132 -10.17 -24.22 17.61
C GLU A 132 -11.46 -25.06 17.67
N ALA A 133 -12.64 -24.43 17.72
CA ALA A 133 -13.93 -25.11 17.63
C ALA A 133 -14.12 -25.82 16.29
N ASP A 134 -13.57 -25.30 15.20
CA ASP A 134 -13.53 -25.97 13.89
C ASP A 134 -12.18 -26.65 13.58
N GLY A 135 -11.20 -26.42 14.46
CA GLY A 135 -9.86 -27.01 14.40
C GLY A 135 -8.79 -26.09 13.81
N GLY A 136 -9.02 -24.77 13.81
CA GLY A 136 -8.04 -23.79 13.33
C GLY A 136 -7.80 -23.98 11.83
N ASP A 137 -8.90 -23.99 11.07
CA ASP A 137 -8.90 -24.50 9.70
C ASP A 137 -8.37 -23.48 8.67
N GLY A 138 -8.05 -22.26 9.12
CA GLY A 138 -7.60 -21.16 8.27
C GLY A 138 -8.74 -20.27 7.79
N ASN A 139 -9.97 -20.45 8.28
CA ASN A 139 -11.09 -19.56 8.01
C ASN A 139 -11.53 -18.84 9.28
N LEU A 140 -11.60 -17.51 9.25
CA LEU A 140 -12.05 -16.75 10.40
C LEU A 140 -13.52 -17.06 10.75
N ASP A 141 -13.75 -17.53 11.98
CA ASP A 141 -15.05 -17.72 12.61
C ASP A 141 -15.71 -16.40 13.02
N ILE A 142 -14.87 -15.43 13.42
CA ILE A 142 -15.31 -14.16 13.99
C ILE A 142 -14.65 -13.02 13.24
N THR A 143 -15.47 -12.15 12.64
CA THR A 143 -15.02 -10.92 12.01
C THR A 143 -15.63 -9.73 12.75
N PRO A 144 -15.00 -9.22 13.82
CA PRO A 144 -15.56 -8.14 14.64
C PRO A 144 -15.36 -6.76 13.98
N TRP A 145 -15.71 -6.67 12.70
CA TRP A 145 -15.70 -5.47 11.86
C TRP A 145 -16.87 -5.55 10.86
N SER A 146 -17.27 -4.41 10.31
CA SER A 146 -18.34 -4.39 9.30
C SER A 146 -17.85 -4.60 7.88
N GLU A 147 -16.58 -4.30 7.61
CA GLU A 147 -15.98 -4.28 6.28
C GLU A 147 -14.45 -4.38 6.40
N VAL A 148 -13.82 -5.13 5.50
CA VAL A 148 -12.37 -5.07 5.24
C VAL A 148 -12.15 -4.05 4.14
N ILE A 149 -11.27 -3.08 4.39
CA ILE A 149 -10.93 -2.02 3.44
C ILE A 149 -9.78 -2.46 2.53
N ASP A 150 -8.71 -2.98 3.13
CA ASP A 150 -7.59 -3.60 2.42
C ASP A 150 -6.90 -4.61 3.35
N ALA A 151 -6.20 -5.59 2.77
CA ALA A 151 -5.46 -6.61 3.50
C ALA A 151 -4.24 -7.10 2.72
N VAL A 152 -3.17 -7.43 3.45
CA VAL A 152 -1.97 -8.07 2.92
C VAL A 152 -1.39 -9.02 3.96
N SER A 153 -1.09 -10.24 3.55
CA SER A 153 -0.36 -11.19 4.39
C SER A 153 1.10 -11.22 4.00
N LEU A 154 1.97 -11.26 5.00
CA LEU A 154 3.41 -11.47 4.85
C LEU A 154 3.70 -12.88 5.37
N LEU A 155 4.29 -13.73 4.53
CA LEU A 155 4.49 -15.12 4.90
C LEU A 155 5.79 -15.73 4.35
N SER A 156 6.32 -16.70 5.08
CA SER A 156 7.24 -17.70 4.58
C SER A 156 6.57 -19.07 4.41
N SER A 157 7.24 -19.97 3.72
CA SER A 157 6.78 -21.36 3.54
C SER A 157 7.26 -22.33 4.61
N ASP A 158 8.16 -21.90 5.50
CA ASP A 158 8.82 -22.76 6.48
C ASP A 158 8.24 -22.65 7.89
N ASP A 159 7.28 -21.76 8.10
CA ASP A 159 6.68 -21.50 9.40
C ASP A 159 5.53 -22.47 9.75
N PHE A 160 5.82 -23.76 9.63
CA PHE A 160 5.14 -24.91 10.26
C PHE A 160 3.61 -25.03 10.24
N GLY A 161 2.89 -24.24 9.46
CA GLY A 161 1.45 -24.34 9.30
C GLY A 161 0.65 -23.16 9.83
N ASP A 162 1.29 -22.07 10.25
CA ASP A 162 0.59 -20.84 10.59
C ASP A 162 -0.21 -20.30 9.42
N LYS A 163 -1.40 -19.82 9.76
CA LYS A 163 -2.40 -19.41 8.79
C LYS A 163 -2.31 -17.92 8.56
N VAL A 164 -2.43 -17.55 7.30
CA VAL A 164 -2.61 -16.16 6.88
C VAL A 164 -3.96 -16.02 6.18
N TYR A 165 -4.50 -14.80 6.21
CA TYR A 165 -5.90 -14.55 5.86
C TYR A 165 -6.07 -13.49 4.76
N GLY A 166 -4.98 -12.89 4.27
CA GLY A 166 -4.99 -11.75 3.35
C GLY A 166 -5.82 -12.02 2.10
N ALA A 167 -5.49 -13.08 1.35
CA ALA A 167 -6.25 -13.47 0.17
C ALA A 167 -7.72 -13.83 0.47
N ALA A 168 -7.99 -14.50 1.59
CA ALA A 168 -9.35 -14.86 2.00
C ALA A 168 -10.21 -13.65 2.37
N LEU A 169 -9.58 -12.58 2.86
CA LEU A 169 -10.20 -11.30 3.21
C LEU A 169 -10.31 -10.32 2.03
N GLY A 170 -9.97 -10.75 0.82
CA GLY A 170 -10.07 -9.94 -0.41
C GLY A 170 -8.80 -9.15 -0.75
N GLY A 171 -7.74 -9.32 0.03
CA GLY A 171 -6.40 -8.81 -0.23
C GLY A 171 -5.52 -9.80 -0.98
N VAL A 172 -4.24 -9.84 -0.63
CA VAL A 172 -3.25 -10.76 -1.21
C VAL A 172 -2.33 -11.37 -0.15
N ASP A 173 -1.70 -12.48 -0.50
CA ASP A 173 -0.63 -13.10 0.27
C ASP A 173 0.70 -12.85 -0.46
N VAL A 174 1.67 -12.25 0.22
CA VAL A 174 2.96 -11.81 -0.34
C VAL A 174 4.10 -12.54 0.35
N GLY A 175 4.95 -13.21 -0.42
CA GLY A 175 6.00 -14.10 0.08
C GLY A 175 5.69 -15.56 -0.24
N GLY A 176 6.10 -16.48 0.64
CA GLY A 176 5.83 -17.92 0.49
C GLY A 176 6.70 -18.66 -0.54
N ASP A 177 7.48 -17.95 -1.36
CA ASP A 177 8.41 -18.55 -2.34
C ASP A 177 9.81 -18.86 -1.75
N GLY A 178 9.89 -19.03 -0.43
CA GLY A 178 11.14 -19.29 0.29
C GLY A 178 10.99 -19.39 1.81
N ASN A 179 12.13 -19.27 2.50
CA ASN A 179 12.29 -19.42 3.95
C ASN A 179 12.39 -18.08 4.68
N PHE A 180 11.86 -17.01 4.09
CA PHE A 180 11.94 -15.68 4.65
C PHE A 180 10.58 -15.01 4.51
N ILE A 181 10.16 -14.35 5.58
CA ILE A 181 9.02 -13.44 5.55
C ILE A 181 9.51 -12.12 4.92
N PRO A 182 8.74 -11.49 4.02
CA PRO A 182 9.08 -10.18 3.50
C PRO A 182 9.17 -9.15 4.63
N ASN A 183 10.35 -8.55 4.81
CA ASN A 183 10.58 -7.51 5.83
C ASN A 183 9.99 -6.15 5.46
N HIS A 184 9.85 -5.94 4.15
CA HIS A 184 9.30 -4.73 3.57
C HIS A 184 8.52 -5.08 2.30
N VAL A 185 7.29 -4.61 2.25
CA VAL A 185 6.44 -4.69 1.07
C VAL A 185 5.86 -3.32 0.77
N TYR A 186 5.69 -3.03 -0.51
CA TYR A 186 5.17 -1.75 -0.97
C TYR A 186 4.38 -1.94 -2.25
N ARG A 187 3.37 -1.11 -2.51
CA ARG A 187 2.61 -1.14 -3.76
C ARG A 187 3.28 -0.27 -4.82
N SER A 188 3.56 -0.78 -6.02
CA SER A 188 4.07 0.03 -7.13
C SER A 188 3.21 -0.08 -8.40
N PRO A 189 2.68 1.05 -8.93
CA PRO A 189 2.63 2.38 -8.30
C PRO A 189 1.81 2.37 -7.00
N ASP A 190 1.75 3.48 -6.27
CA ASP A 190 0.89 3.59 -5.07
C ASP A 190 -0.53 3.08 -5.32
N GLY A 191 -1.05 2.25 -4.41
CA GLY A 191 -2.33 1.57 -4.58
C GLY A 191 -2.39 0.51 -5.70
N GLY A 192 -1.24 0.18 -6.30
CA GLY A 192 -1.05 -0.85 -7.32
C GLY A 192 -0.77 -2.24 -6.74
N ASP A 193 0.00 -3.07 -7.44
CA ASP A 193 0.35 -4.42 -6.95
C ASP A 193 1.47 -4.33 -5.91
N PHE A 194 1.46 -5.24 -4.92
CA PHE A 194 2.56 -5.36 -3.97
C PHE A 194 3.82 -5.91 -4.62
N GLU A 195 4.94 -5.28 -4.30
CA GLU A 195 6.31 -5.71 -4.55
C GLU A 195 7.00 -5.96 -3.20
N ILE A 196 8.08 -6.76 -3.23
CA ILE A 196 8.92 -7.07 -2.06
C ILE A 196 10.28 -6.41 -2.31
N ASP A 197 10.77 -5.62 -1.35
CA ASP A 197 12.13 -5.10 -1.40
C ASP A 197 13.15 -6.00 -0.66
N ASP A 198 14.44 -5.67 -0.81
CA ASP A 198 15.58 -6.26 -0.11
C ASP A 198 15.27 -6.49 1.38
N LEU A 199 15.55 -7.74 1.76
CA LEU A 199 15.29 -8.33 3.06
C LEU A 199 15.85 -7.54 4.25
N PHE A 200 16.83 -6.63 4.11
CA PHE A 200 17.48 -6.01 5.28
C PHE A 200 18.02 -4.59 5.10
N LEU A 201 17.99 -4.04 3.90
CA LEU A 201 18.45 -2.68 3.61
C LEU A 201 17.26 -1.72 3.48
N VAL A 202 17.54 -0.46 3.79
CA VAL A 202 16.58 0.65 3.93
C VAL A 202 16.63 1.54 2.67
N ASP A 203 17.04 0.98 1.54
CA ASP A 203 17.50 1.78 0.41
C ASP A 203 16.34 2.21 -0.54
N ASP A 204 15.24 1.45 -0.61
CA ASP A 204 14.09 1.75 -1.48
C ASP A 204 12.77 2.05 -0.73
N ASP A 205 12.78 2.13 0.61
CA ASP A 205 11.66 2.63 1.40
C ASP A 205 11.26 4.06 1.01
N THR A 206 9.96 4.32 0.88
CA THR A 206 9.47 5.68 0.57
C THR A 206 8.42 6.23 1.54
N PRO A 207 8.64 6.17 2.87
CA PRO A 207 7.69 6.67 3.85
C PRO A 207 7.37 8.15 3.62
N GLY A 208 6.07 8.45 3.50
CA GLY A 208 5.50 9.75 3.18
C GLY A 208 5.70 10.20 1.74
N ALA A 209 6.03 9.29 0.82
CA ALA A 209 6.32 9.55 -0.59
C ALA A 209 5.80 8.43 -1.50
N SER A 210 6.00 8.58 -2.81
CA SER A 210 5.42 7.69 -3.82
C SER A 210 6.31 6.49 -4.13
N ASN A 211 5.73 5.30 -4.05
CA ASN A 211 6.35 4.02 -4.40
C ASN A 211 6.43 3.86 -5.94
N GLY A 212 7.56 4.24 -6.54
CA GLY A 212 7.83 4.02 -7.97
C GLY A 212 7.93 5.29 -8.83
N ALA A 213 7.96 6.48 -8.22
CA ALA A 213 8.45 7.67 -8.88
C ALA A 213 9.88 7.96 -8.42
N ALA A 214 10.88 7.79 -9.31
CA ALA A 214 12.07 8.63 -9.20
C ALA A 214 11.55 10.07 -9.23
N ALA A 215 11.57 10.74 -8.06
CA ALA A 215 10.91 12.02 -7.80
C ALA A 215 10.89 12.86 -9.08
N VAL A 216 9.71 13.06 -9.68
CA VAL A 216 9.60 14.08 -10.72
C VAL A 216 9.91 15.38 -9.97
N PRO A 217 11.02 16.08 -10.25
CA PRO A 217 11.31 17.30 -9.54
C PRO A 217 10.13 18.22 -9.80
N GLU A 218 9.45 18.63 -8.72
CA GLU A 218 8.38 19.63 -8.77
C GLU A 218 8.79 20.73 -9.75
N PRO A 219 7.95 21.08 -10.76
CA PRO A 219 8.30 22.15 -11.66
C PRO A 219 8.37 23.43 -10.83
N SER A 220 9.60 23.78 -10.45
CA SER A 220 9.93 25.03 -9.78
C SER A 220 9.24 26.13 -10.54
N ALA A 221 8.29 26.80 -9.87
CA ALA A 221 7.39 27.81 -10.40
C ALA A 221 7.97 28.50 -11.64
N PHE A 222 7.56 28.04 -12.84
CA PHE A 222 7.98 28.69 -14.06
C PHE A 222 7.21 30.00 -14.13
N LEU A 223 7.89 31.04 -13.67
CA LEU A 223 7.49 32.43 -13.67
C LEU A 223 6.74 32.75 -14.97
N LEU A 224 5.45 33.08 -14.82
CA LEU A 224 4.63 33.64 -15.86
C LEU A 224 5.22 35.00 -16.27
N LEU A 225 6.18 34.99 -17.19
CA LEU A 225 6.59 36.19 -17.92
C LEU A 225 5.88 36.19 -19.27
N GLY A 226 4.78 36.93 -19.33
CA GLY A 226 4.07 37.16 -20.58
C GLY A 226 4.97 37.83 -21.63
N LEU A 227 4.78 37.44 -22.89
CA LEU A 227 5.04 38.35 -23.99
C LEU A 227 3.95 38.20 -25.05
N VAL A 228 3.16 39.26 -25.16
CA VAL A 228 2.25 39.54 -26.27
C VAL A 228 3.10 39.75 -27.54
N GLY A 229 2.77 39.06 -28.64
CA GLY A 229 3.09 39.54 -29.99
C GLY A 229 3.51 38.50 -31.03
N GLY A 230 2.57 38.13 -31.91
CA GLY A 230 2.79 38.19 -33.37
C GLY A 230 3.69 37.15 -34.07
N VAL A 231 3.04 36.17 -34.70
CA VAL A 231 3.17 35.76 -36.13
C VAL A 231 4.57 35.64 -36.76
N ALA A 232 4.84 34.41 -37.23
CA ALA A 232 5.67 33.99 -38.38
C ALA A 232 7.20 34.11 -38.29
N GLY A 233 7.90 32.98 -38.52
CA GLY A 233 9.32 33.02 -38.86
C GLY A 233 10.07 31.71 -38.64
N LEU A 234 9.89 30.75 -39.55
CA LEU A 234 10.82 29.66 -39.80
C LEU A 234 12.26 30.20 -39.95
N GLY A 235 13.26 29.63 -39.26
CA GLY A 235 14.64 29.65 -39.76
C GLY A 235 15.77 29.78 -38.74
N LYS A 236 16.55 28.70 -38.66
CA LYS A 236 18.01 28.67 -38.44
C LYS A 236 18.55 29.32 -37.16
N TRP A 237 18.85 28.52 -36.15
CA TRP A 237 20.09 28.71 -35.38
C TRP A 237 20.52 27.46 -34.60
N LEU A 238 21.20 26.52 -35.26
CA LEU A 238 22.04 25.55 -34.57
C LEU A 238 23.36 25.41 -35.34
N ARG A 239 24.45 25.59 -34.58
CA ARG A 239 25.88 25.35 -34.89
C ARG A 239 26.63 26.51 -35.57
N SER A 240 27.44 27.21 -34.77
CA SER A 240 28.88 26.89 -34.74
C SER A 240 29.59 27.66 -33.61
N ARG A 241 30.09 26.91 -32.63
CA ARG A 241 31.28 27.29 -31.86
C ARG A 241 32.45 26.59 -32.54
N ARG A 242 33.34 27.35 -33.19
CA ARG A 242 34.76 27.03 -33.21
C ARG A 242 35.53 28.34 -33.27
N GLN A 243 36.34 28.54 -32.23
CA GLN A 243 37.22 29.66 -32.03
C GLN A 243 38.32 29.71 -33.10
N ALA A 244 38.84 30.93 -33.25
CA ALA A 244 40.03 31.30 -33.99
C ALA A 244 41.30 30.58 -33.52
N ALA A 245 42.18 30.25 -34.47
CA ALA A 245 43.62 30.44 -34.43
C ALA A 245 44.21 30.06 -35.81
N GLU A 246 44.92 31.03 -36.40
CA GLU A 246 45.72 30.99 -37.65
C GLU A 246 44.97 31.01 -39.00
#